data_AF-A0A1G0S7A7-F1
#
_entry.id   AF-A0A1G0S7A7-F1
#
_cell.length_a   1.000
_cell.length_b   1.000
_cell.length_c   1.000
_cell.angle_alpha   90.00
_cell.angle_beta   90.00
_cell.angle_gamma   90.00
#
_symmetry.space_group_name_H-M   'P 1'
#
loop_
_entity.id
_entity.type
_entity.pdbx_description
1 polymer ?
#
loop_
_entity_poly.entity_id
_entity_poly.type
_entity_poly.pdbx_seq_one_letter_code
_entity_poly.pdbx_strand_id
1 'polypeptide(L)'
;MKHSLLALIFTFSSFSIAQAIDSVKAEQEIKNEIPQNTPAGKSRWYYGGNIGFSFWNDYTYIGIYPLIGYKISPKVSIGGKIGYSYINYTDIDFSTHNYGGSIFTRYRLIPQIYLHGEFVYFSYEQQTFDIAARQTGTERVWVPFLFLGGGLVQQIGNNASVYVEV
;
A
#
# COMPACT_ATOMS: atom_id res chain seq x y z
N MET A 1 44.45 -8.40 0.04
CA MET A 1 43.61 -7.71 -0.96
C MET A 1 42.20 -7.62 -0.38
N LYS A 2 41.70 -6.40 -0.12
CA LYS A 2 40.40 -6.17 0.51
C LYS A 2 39.34 -6.20 -0.59
N HIS A 3 38.47 -7.22 -0.62
CA HIS A 3 37.29 -7.22 -1.48
C HIS A 3 36.13 -6.62 -0.70
N SER A 4 35.73 -5.39 -1.06
CA SER A 4 34.51 -4.76 -0.55
C SER A 4 33.33 -5.36 -1.32
N LEU A 5 32.44 -6.05 -0.61
CA LEU A 5 31.20 -6.58 -1.15
C LEU A 5 30.18 -5.43 -1.22
N LEU A 6 29.92 -4.93 -2.42
CA LEU A 6 28.89 -3.91 -2.66
C LEU A 6 27.54 -4.62 -2.85
N ALA A 7 26.72 -4.67 -1.80
CA ALA A 7 25.34 -5.16 -1.90
C ALA A 7 24.47 -4.08 -2.56
N LEU A 8 24.13 -4.29 -3.84
CA LEU A 8 23.21 -3.45 -4.58
C LEU A 8 21.77 -3.87 -4.22
N ILE A 9 21.16 -3.19 -3.25
CA ILE A 9 19.76 -3.40 -2.86
C ILE A 9 18.88 -2.64 -3.86
N PHE A 10 18.22 -3.36 -4.76
CA PHE A 10 17.16 -2.82 -5.62
C PHE A 10 15.89 -2.65 -4.78
N THR A 11 15.67 -1.47 -4.19
CA THR A 11 14.37 -1.14 -3.58
C THR A 11 13.44 -0.61 -4.67
N PHE A 12 12.41 -1.38 -5.01
CA PHE A 12 11.28 -0.93 -5.81
C PHE A 12 10.48 0.11 -5.01
N SER A 13 10.68 1.40 -5.27
CA SER A 13 9.88 2.49 -4.69
C SER A 13 8.74 2.85 -5.64
N SER A 14 7.51 2.52 -5.28
CA SER A 14 6.32 3.06 -5.93
C SER A 14 6.15 4.54 -5.57
N PHE A 15 6.19 5.44 -6.55
CA PHE A 15 5.91 6.87 -6.38
C PHE A 15 4.42 7.17 -6.63
N SER A 16 3.86 8.12 -5.89
CA SER A 16 2.52 8.69 -6.14
C SER A 16 2.57 10.21 -5.95
N ILE A 17 2.07 10.97 -6.93
CA ILE A 17 2.00 12.45 -6.92
C ILE A 17 0.56 12.87 -7.29
N ALA A 18 0.00 13.85 -6.58
CA ALA A 18 -1.17 14.60 -7.02
C ALA A 18 -1.00 16.08 -6.65
N GLN A 19 -1.31 16.99 -7.58
CA GLN A 19 -1.10 18.44 -7.44
C GLN A 19 -2.27 19.12 -6.71
N ALA A 20 -1.98 20.22 -5.99
CA ALA A 20 -2.96 21.09 -5.35
C ALA A 20 -2.97 22.48 -6.01
N ILE A 21 -4.15 23.08 -6.17
CA ILE A 21 -4.34 24.47 -6.60
C ILE A 21 -4.41 25.35 -5.35
N ASP A 22 -3.55 26.37 -5.32
CA ASP A 22 -3.49 27.43 -4.31
C ASP A 22 -4.70 28.35 -4.38
N SER A 23 -5.41 28.49 -3.25
CA SER A 23 -6.04 29.75 -2.84
C SER A 23 -6.55 29.61 -1.41
N VAL A 24 -6.04 30.43 -0.50
CA VAL A 24 -6.74 31.14 0.59
C VAL A 24 -5.64 31.73 1.48
N LYS A 25 -5.28 32.99 1.19
CA LYS A 25 -4.29 33.80 1.91
C LYS A 25 -4.97 34.94 2.69
N ALA A 26 -6.21 34.79 3.14
CA ALA A 26 -7.04 35.93 3.55
C ALA A 26 -7.89 35.76 4.82
N GLU A 27 -7.49 34.93 5.78
CA GLU A 27 -8.25 34.82 7.04
C GLU A 27 -7.34 34.64 8.28
N GLN A 28 -6.24 35.41 8.32
CA GLN A 28 -5.53 35.65 9.57
C GLN A 28 -5.99 37.02 10.08
N GLU A 29 -6.76 37.08 11.18
CA GLU A 29 -6.62 38.16 12.19
C GLU A 29 -7.50 38.08 13.46
N ILE A 30 -8.51 37.21 13.60
CA ILE A 30 -9.36 37.23 14.82
C ILE A 30 -9.55 35.86 15.45
N LYS A 31 -8.57 35.40 16.27
CA LYS A 31 -8.81 34.63 17.52
C LYS A 31 -7.50 34.22 18.21
N ASN A 32 -6.90 35.16 18.94
CA ASN A 32 -6.05 34.82 20.07
C ASN A 32 -6.90 35.00 21.34
N GLU A 33 -7.14 33.90 22.06
CA GLU A 33 -7.27 33.75 23.53
C GLU A 33 -8.14 32.54 23.91
N ILE A 34 -7.45 31.41 24.19
CA ILE A 34 -7.66 30.38 25.23
C ILE A 34 -6.62 29.28 24.92
N PRO A 35 -5.53 29.10 25.71
CA PRO A 35 -4.58 28.02 25.51
C PRO A 35 -4.97 26.81 26.37
N GLN A 36 -5.86 25.96 25.85
CA GLN A 36 -5.96 24.54 26.20
C GLN A 36 -6.10 23.78 24.87
N ASN A 37 -4.94 23.59 24.25
CA ASN A 37 -4.73 22.92 22.98
C ASN A 37 -4.99 21.41 23.14
N THR A 38 -6.25 21.03 23.38
CA THR A 38 -6.73 19.70 23.00
C THR A 38 -7.04 19.83 21.52
N PRO A 39 -6.31 19.18 20.59
CA PRO A 39 -6.63 19.29 19.18
C PRO A 39 -8.06 18.77 18.99
N ALA A 40 -8.99 19.67 18.76
CA ALA A 40 -10.35 19.36 18.39
C ALA A 40 -10.30 18.42 17.17
N GLY A 41 -10.56 17.15 17.41
CA GLY A 41 -10.96 16.15 16.43
C GLY A 41 -9.98 15.84 15.29
N LYS A 42 -8.71 15.50 15.55
CA LYS A 42 -7.97 14.72 14.53
C LYS A 42 -8.73 13.40 14.34
N SER A 43 -9.35 13.23 13.17
CA SER A 43 -10.07 11.99 12.83
C SER A 43 -9.21 10.78 13.16
N ARG A 44 -9.81 9.80 13.85
CA ARG A 44 -9.15 8.51 14.14
C ARG A 44 -9.07 7.66 12.89
N TRP A 45 -9.91 7.94 11.89
CA TRP A 45 -9.88 7.32 10.59
C TRP A 45 -8.82 7.97 9.70
N TYR A 46 -8.14 7.16 8.91
CA TYR A 46 -7.26 7.59 7.84
C TYR A 46 -7.46 6.71 6.63
N TYR A 47 -7.26 7.31 5.46
CA TYR A 47 -7.44 6.67 4.16
C TYR A 47 -6.16 6.83 3.37
N GLY A 48 -5.90 5.90 2.46
CA GLY A 48 -4.74 5.95 1.59
C GLY A 48 -4.72 4.72 0.70
N GLY A 49 -3.54 4.26 0.36
CA GLY A 49 -3.36 3.04 -0.41
C GLY A 49 -2.06 3.06 -1.18
N ASN A 50 -1.86 2.02 -1.98
CA ASN A 50 -0.72 1.90 -2.88
C ASN A 50 -1.21 1.72 -4.30
N ILE A 51 -0.44 2.25 -5.25
CA ILE A 51 -0.53 1.88 -6.67
C ILE A 51 0.82 1.27 -7.02
N GLY A 52 0.81 0.11 -7.67
CA GLY A 52 1.99 -0.57 -8.14
C GLY A 52 1.91 -0.74 -9.65
N PHE A 53 3.03 -0.57 -10.34
CA PHE A 53 3.12 -0.89 -11.75
C PHE A 53 4.53 -1.38 -12.09
N SER A 54 4.63 -2.27 -13.06
CA SER A 54 5.90 -2.76 -13.56
C SER A 54 5.75 -3.14 -15.03
N PHE A 55 6.67 -2.68 -15.86
CA PHE A 55 6.69 -2.96 -17.29
C PHE A 55 8.09 -3.46 -17.63
N TRP A 56 8.19 -4.71 -18.12
CA TRP A 56 9.48 -5.34 -18.44
C TRP A 56 9.33 -6.32 -19.60
N ASN A 57 9.95 -6.04 -20.75
CA ASN A 57 9.89 -6.84 -21.98
C ASN A 57 8.45 -7.24 -22.35
N ASP A 58 8.02 -8.44 -21.95
CA ASP A 58 6.71 -9.03 -22.25
C ASP A 58 5.78 -9.08 -21.01
N TYR A 59 6.22 -8.53 -19.87
CA TYR A 59 5.51 -8.48 -18.61
C TYR A 59 4.94 -7.08 -18.35
N THR A 60 3.65 -7.02 -18.07
CA THR A 60 2.97 -5.82 -17.56
C THR A 60 2.24 -6.15 -16.27
N TYR A 61 2.46 -5.35 -15.25
CA TYR A 61 1.74 -5.39 -13.98
C TYR A 61 1.19 -4.01 -13.65
N ILE A 62 -0.08 -3.96 -13.25
CA ILE A 62 -0.73 -2.78 -12.71
C ILE A 62 -1.58 -3.22 -11.52
N GLY A 63 -1.43 -2.56 -10.38
CA GLY A 63 -2.16 -2.89 -9.16
C GLY A 63 -2.57 -1.65 -8.39
N ILE A 64 -3.72 -1.72 -7.72
CA ILE A 64 -4.25 -0.68 -6.86
C ILE A 64 -4.76 -1.31 -5.56
N TYR A 65 -4.38 -0.69 -4.45
CA TYR A 65 -4.59 -1.21 -3.10
C TYR A 65 -5.08 -0.10 -2.16
N PRO A 66 -6.32 0.37 -2.29
CA PRO A 66 -6.85 1.36 -1.37
C PRO A 66 -6.94 0.78 0.05
N LEU A 67 -6.71 1.65 1.01
CA LEU A 67 -6.55 1.35 2.42
C LEU A 67 -7.47 2.25 3.25
N ILE A 68 -8.09 1.64 4.25
CA ILE A 68 -8.75 2.34 5.35
C ILE A 68 -8.17 1.87 6.67
N GLY A 69 -7.88 2.80 7.57
CA GLY A 69 -7.36 2.49 8.90
C GLY A 69 -8.01 3.33 10.00
N TYR A 70 -7.97 2.78 11.21
CA TYR A 70 -8.51 3.37 12.43
C TYR A 70 -7.46 3.36 13.55
N LYS A 71 -7.24 4.52 14.17
CA LYS A 71 -6.32 4.70 15.30
C LYS A 71 -7.01 4.33 16.61
N ILE A 72 -6.79 3.09 17.07
CA ILE A 72 -7.24 2.61 18.38
C ILE A 72 -6.58 3.43 19.51
N SER A 73 -5.29 3.74 19.37
CA SER A 73 -4.54 4.56 20.31
C SER A 73 -3.52 5.44 19.57
N PRO A 74 -2.78 6.33 20.26
CA PRO A 74 -1.71 7.11 19.61
C PRO A 74 -0.64 6.22 18.94
N LYS A 75 -0.40 5.02 19.48
CA LYS A 75 0.60 4.06 18.99
C LYS A 75 0.02 2.95 18.12
N VAL A 76 -1.21 2.52 18.37
CA VAL A 76 -1.82 1.36 17.70
C VAL A 76 -2.88 1.79 16.70
N SER A 77 -2.79 1.27 15.48
CA SER A 77 -3.88 1.36 14.50
C SER A 77 -4.14 0.01 13.87
N ILE A 78 -5.39 -0.23 13.51
CA ILE A 78 -5.82 -1.37 12.69
C ILE A 78 -6.41 -0.86 11.39
N GLY A 79 -6.61 -1.74 10.42
CA GLY A 79 -7.29 -1.38 9.20
C GLY A 79 -7.40 -2.54 8.24
N GLY A 80 -7.80 -2.24 7.03
CA GLY A 80 -7.82 -3.20 5.95
C GLY A 80 -7.47 -2.56 4.60
N LYS A 81 -7.09 -3.42 3.67
CA LYS A 81 -6.91 -3.07 2.26
C LYS A 81 -7.84 -3.93 1.43
N ILE A 82 -8.33 -3.38 0.34
CA ILE A 82 -8.80 -4.18 -0.79
C ILE A 82 -7.77 -4.01 -1.90
N GLY A 83 -7.67 -4.99 -2.79
CA GLY A 83 -6.68 -4.97 -3.84
C GLY A 83 -7.21 -5.54 -5.13
N TYR A 84 -6.77 -4.93 -6.22
CA TYR A 84 -6.91 -5.46 -7.57
C TYR A 84 -5.58 -5.32 -8.29
N SER A 85 -5.19 -6.35 -9.04
CA SER A 85 -4.03 -6.30 -9.91
C SER A 85 -4.29 -7.04 -11.21
N TYR A 86 -3.81 -6.44 -12.29
CA TYR A 86 -3.75 -7.02 -13.61
C TYR A 86 -2.31 -7.40 -13.92
N ILE A 87 -2.12 -8.61 -14.41
CA ILE A 87 -0.83 -9.09 -14.92
C ILE A 87 -1.05 -9.59 -16.34
N ASN A 88 -0.15 -9.22 -17.25
CA ASN A 88 -0.13 -9.68 -18.63
C ASN A 88 1.27 -10.16 -19.01
N TYR A 89 1.31 -11.31 -19.65
CA TYR A 89 2.48 -11.93 -20.28
C TYR A 89 2.20 -12.07 -21.77
N THR A 90 2.80 -11.19 -22.58
CA THR A 90 2.54 -11.12 -24.02
C THR A 90 3.18 -12.28 -24.78
N ASP A 91 4.28 -12.84 -24.27
CA ASP A 91 5.04 -13.95 -24.86
C ASP A 91 4.25 -15.27 -24.88
N ILE A 92 3.39 -15.48 -23.88
CA ILE A 92 2.56 -16.68 -23.72
C ILE A 92 1.05 -16.40 -23.89
N ASP A 93 0.69 -15.22 -24.40
CA ASP A 93 -0.71 -14.75 -24.55
C ASP A 93 -1.57 -15.02 -23.31
N PHE A 94 -1.02 -14.70 -22.13
CA PHE A 94 -1.65 -14.96 -20.86
C PHE A 94 -1.88 -13.65 -20.09
N SER A 95 -3.10 -13.46 -19.63
CA SER A 95 -3.44 -12.39 -18.70
C SER A 95 -4.26 -12.92 -17.53
N THR A 96 -4.10 -12.27 -16.38
CA THR A 96 -4.77 -12.65 -15.14
C THR A 96 -5.24 -11.44 -14.36
N HIS A 97 -6.41 -11.57 -13.78
CA HIS A 97 -7.02 -10.57 -12.91
C HIS A 97 -7.07 -11.09 -11.48
N ASN A 98 -6.18 -10.56 -10.63
CA ASN A 98 -6.10 -10.95 -9.23
C ASN A 98 -6.79 -9.90 -8.35
N TYR A 99 -7.51 -10.35 -7.33
CA TYR A 99 -8.19 -9.47 -6.40
C TYR A 99 -8.29 -10.11 -5.02
N GLY A 100 -8.50 -9.27 -4.02
CA GLY A 100 -8.67 -9.75 -2.66
C GLY A 100 -8.62 -8.61 -1.67
N GLY A 101 -8.24 -8.94 -0.45
CA GLY A 101 -8.13 -7.95 0.60
C GLY A 101 -7.28 -8.43 1.76
N SER A 102 -7.14 -7.56 2.74
CA SER A 102 -6.36 -7.82 3.92
C SER A 102 -6.86 -7.05 5.12
N ILE A 103 -6.46 -7.53 6.29
CA ILE A 103 -6.56 -6.81 7.55
C ILE A 103 -5.16 -6.65 8.12
N PHE A 104 -4.89 -5.48 8.70
CA PHE A 104 -3.57 -5.17 9.24
C PHE A 104 -3.65 -4.50 10.60
N THR A 105 -2.55 -4.60 11.32
CA THR A 105 -2.26 -3.87 12.56
C THR A 105 -0.90 -3.19 12.44
N ARG A 106 -0.83 -1.94 12.88
CA ARG A 106 0.39 -1.14 12.92
C ARG A 106 0.66 -0.65 14.34
N TYR A 107 1.90 -0.78 14.78
CA TYR A 107 2.40 -0.29 16.07
C TYR A 107 3.49 0.75 15.85
N ARG A 108 3.23 2.02 16.18
CA ARG A 108 4.23 3.10 16.09
C ARG A 108 5.20 3.05 17.25
N LEU A 109 6.48 2.83 16.93
CA LEU A 109 7.59 2.96 17.87
C LEU A 109 7.83 4.45 18.19
N ILE A 110 7.89 5.25 17.13
CA ILE A 110 7.98 6.72 17.15
C ILE A 110 7.01 7.27 16.08
N PRO A 111 6.71 8.58 16.02
CA PRO A 111 5.76 9.12 15.05
C PRO A 111 6.03 8.75 13.58
N GLN A 112 7.31 8.58 13.23
CA GLN A 112 7.79 8.27 11.88
C GLN A 112 7.96 6.77 11.61
N ILE A 113 8.14 5.91 12.61
CA ILE A 113 8.45 4.47 12.41
C ILE A 113 7.36 3.61 13.02
N TYR A 114 6.87 2.64 12.25
CA TYR A 114 5.92 1.63 12.72
C TYR A 114 6.37 0.21 12.39
N LEU A 115 5.93 -0.73 13.24
CA LEU A 115 5.86 -2.15 12.92
C LEU A 115 4.52 -2.47 12.28
N HIS A 116 4.49 -3.43 11.38
CA HIS A 116 3.34 -3.80 10.57
C HIS A 116 3.14 -5.32 10.61
N GLY A 117 1.90 -5.74 10.84
CA GLY A 117 1.48 -7.12 10.68
C GLY A 117 0.19 -7.15 9.87
N GLU A 118 0.11 -8.03 8.88
CA GLU A 118 -0.99 -8.06 7.92
C GLU A 118 -1.32 -9.48 7.48
N PHE A 119 -2.60 -9.82 7.55
CA PHE A 119 -3.12 -11.05 6.97
C PHE A 119 -3.83 -10.71 5.66
N VAL A 120 -3.36 -11.31 4.57
CA VAL A 120 -3.86 -11.09 3.21
C VAL A 120 -4.56 -12.34 2.73
N TYR A 121 -5.67 -12.17 2.01
CA TYR A 121 -6.36 -13.25 1.34
C TYR A 121 -6.67 -12.80 -0.09
N PHE A 122 -6.00 -13.43 -1.05
CA PHE A 122 -6.03 -12.99 -2.45
C PHE A 122 -6.37 -14.14 -3.38
N SER A 123 -7.07 -13.80 -4.45
CA SER A 123 -7.55 -14.71 -5.46
C SER A 123 -6.71 -14.58 -6.72
N TYR A 124 -6.12 -15.68 -7.16
CA TYR A 124 -5.28 -15.74 -8.36
C TYR A 124 -5.88 -16.64 -9.41
N GLU A 125 -5.80 -16.22 -10.67
CA GLU A 125 -6.11 -17.10 -11.81
C GLU A 125 -4.86 -17.87 -12.21
N GLN A 126 -4.98 -19.18 -12.30
CA GLN A 126 -3.95 -20.09 -12.75
C GLN A 126 -4.42 -20.81 -14.02
N GLN A 127 -3.56 -20.86 -15.03
CA GLN A 127 -3.79 -21.72 -16.18
C GLN A 127 -3.62 -23.18 -15.76
N THR A 128 -4.63 -23.98 -16.06
CA THR A 128 -4.61 -25.43 -15.88
C THR A 128 -4.68 -26.07 -17.26
N PHE A 129 -3.91 -27.15 -17.44
CA PHE A 129 -3.93 -27.92 -18.68
C PHE A 129 -4.61 -29.25 -18.42
N ASP A 130 -5.79 -29.45 -19.00
CA ASP A 130 -6.49 -30.73 -18.93
C ASP A 130 -5.96 -31.66 -20.03
N ILE A 131 -5.19 -32.67 -19.59
CA ILE A 131 -4.56 -33.66 -20.48
C ILE A 131 -5.61 -34.56 -21.17
N ALA A 132 -6.74 -34.84 -20.51
CA ALA A 132 -7.79 -35.70 -21.04
C ALA A 132 -8.66 -34.97 -22.08
N ALA A 133 -8.98 -33.69 -21.83
CA ALA A 133 -9.77 -32.86 -22.74
C ALA A 133 -8.94 -32.15 -23.82
N ARG A 134 -7.61 -32.12 -23.72
CA ARG A 134 -6.70 -31.31 -24.56
C ARG A 134 -7.09 -29.83 -24.59
N GLN A 135 -7.55 -29.30 -23.45
CA GLN A 135 -8.02 -27.92 -23.33
C GLN A 135 -7.30 -27.20 -22.19
N THR A 136 -7.01 -25.92 -22.40
CA THR A 136 -6.54 -25.00 -21.38
C THR A 136 -7.75 -24.42 -20.65
N GLY A 137 -7.83 -24.65 -19.35
CA GLY A 137 -8.82 -24.04 -18.46
C GLY A 137 -8.18 -23.00 -17.56
N THR A 138 -8.99 -22.11 -16.99
CA THR A 138 -8.55 -21.18 -15.95
C THR A 138 -9.22 -21.57 -14.64
N GLU A 139 -8.42 -21.88 -13.63
CA GLU A 139 -8.90 -22.12 -12.27
C GLU A 139 -8.51 -20.94 -11.38
N ARG A 140 -9.35 -20.66 -10.38
CA ARG A 140 -9.13 -19.58 -9.43
C ARG A 140 -8.83 -20.15 -8.04
N VAL A 141 -7.66 -19.79 -7.51
CA VAL A 141 -7.19 -20.27 -6.21
C VAL A 141 -7.09 -19.11 -5.24
N TRP A 142 -7.59 -19.31 -4.03
CA TRP A 142 -7.46 -18.36 -2.93
C TRP A 142 -6.26 -18.70 -2.07
N VAL A 143 -5.37 -17.73 -1.89
CA VAL A 143 -4.10 -17.90 -1.20
C VAL A 143 -4.03 -16.94 -0.01
N PRO A 144 -3.90 -17.46 1.22
CA PRO A 144 -3.63 -16.65 2.39
C PRO A 144 -2.13 -16.33 2.53
N PHE A 145 -1.81 -15.10 2.92
CA PHE A 145 -0.44 -14.68 3.28
C PHE A 145 -0.45 -14.00 4.65
N LEU A 146 0.65 -14.16 5.39
CA LEU A 146 0.92 -13.41 6.61
C LEU A 146 2.20 -12.60 6.41
N PHE A 147 2.05 -11.28 6.41
CA PHE A 147 3.15 -10.33 6.31
C PHE A 147 3.48 -9.73 7.66
N LEU A 148 4.78 -9.61 7.93
CA LEU A 148 5.36 -8.95 9.08
C LEU A 148 6.47 -8.04 8.58
N GLY A 149 6.50 -6.81 9.09
CA GLY A 149 7.41 -5.81 8.58
C GLY A 149 7.35 -4.52 9.36
N GLY A 150 7.76 -3.44 8.72
CA GLY A 150 7.72 -2.11 9.28
C GLY A 150 7.81 -1.03 8.22
N GLY A 151 7.55 0.21 8.62
CA GLY A 151 7.60 1.31 7.69
C GLY A 151 7.94 2.65 8.30
N LEU A 152 8.33 3.55 7.41
CA LEU A 152 8.60 4.94 7.65
C LEU A 152 7.45 5.79 7.11
N VAL A 153 7.02 6.81 7.86
CA VAL A 153 5.98 7.76 7.47
C VAL A 153 6.54 9.17 7.50
N GLN A 154 6.38 9.89 6.41
CA GLN A 154 6.75 11.30 6.28
C GLN A 154 5.51 12.13 5.99
N GLN A 155 5.27 13.17 6.79
CA GLN A 155 4.23 14.15 6.48
C GLN A 155 4.69 15.03 5.32
N ILE A 156 3.80 15.18 4.33
CA ILE A 156 4.02 16.05 3.15
C ILE A 156 3.05 17.23 3.12
N GLY A 157 2.12 17.29 4.07
CA GLY A 157 1.16 18.38 4.25
C GLY A 157 0.35 18.19 5.53
N ASN A 158 -0.56 19.11 5.83
CA ASN A 158 -1.32 19.12 7.08
C ASN A 158 -2.15 17.84 7.31
N ASN A 159 -2.58 17.20 6.22
CA ASN A 159 -3.46 16.03 6.23
C ASN A 159 -2.98 14.91 5.31
N ALA A 160 -1.76 15.02 4.78
CA ALA A 160 -1.20 14.08 3.82
C ALA A 160 0.15 13.53 4.30
N SER A 161 0.38 12.25 4.07
CA SER A 161 1.63 11.59 4.42
C SER A 161 1.96 10.54 3.38
N VAL A 162 3.24 10.35 3.13
CA VAL A 162 3.78 9.25 2.34
C VAL A 162 4.36 8.24 3.31
N TYR A 163 4.26 6.96 2.98
CA TYR A 163 4.96 5.92 3.73
C TYR A 163 5.72 4.99 2.80
N VAL A 164 6.75 4.39 3.37
CA VAL A 164 7.52 3.30 2.76
C VAL A 164 7.46 2.15 3.75
N GLU A 165 7.09 0.96 3.29
CA GLU A 165 7.03 -0.25 4.11
C GLU A 165 7.86 -1.37 3.48
N VAL A 166 8.45 -2.20 4.34
CA VAL A 166 9.22 -3.41 4.02
C VAL A 166 8.70 -4.55 4.87
#